data_AF-A0A3D1TUA4-F1
#
_entry.id   AF-A0A3D1TUA4-F1
#
_cell.length_a   1.000
_cell.length_b   1.000
_cell.length_c   1.000
_cell.angle_alpha   90.00
_cell.angle_beta   90.00
_cell.angle_gamma   90.00
#
_symmetry.space_group_name_H-M   'P 1'
#
loop_
_entity.id
_entity.type
_entity.pdbx_description
1 polymer ?
#
loop_
_entity_poly.entity_id
_entity_poly.type
_entity_poly.pdbx_seq_one_letter_code
_entity_poly.pdbx_strand_id
1 'polypeptide(L)'
;MPTLLQRYREFLPLAPTGATLSLGEGATPLIHARRLGEEVGCANLYLKFEGANPTGSFKDRGMVLAVTKALERGASSVICASTGNTAASAAAYAAAAGITCSVILPAG
;
A
#
# COMPACT_ATOMS: atom_id res chain seq x y z
N MET A 1 -0.38 8.61 15.18
CA MET A 1 -1.00 7.27 15.12
C MET A 1 0.03 6.27 14.63
N PRO A 2 0.00 5.00 15.04
CA PRO A 2 0.93 3.99 14.52
C PRO A 2 0.74 3.78 13.01
N THR A 3 1.83 3.53 12.28
CA THR A 3 1.81 3.17 10.85
C THR A 3 1.13 1.80 10.65
N LEU A 4 0.82 1.43 9.40
CA LEU A 4 0.26 0.11 9.09
C LEU A 4 1.14 -1.02 9.61
N LEU A 5 2.45 -0.96 9.36
CA LEU A 5 3.40 -1.99 9.79
C LEU A 5 3.51 -2.07 11.32
N GLN A 6 3.46 -0.93 12.02
CA GLN A 6 3.47 -0.90 13.48
C GLN A 6 2.18 -1.45 14.08
N ARG A 7 1.03 -1.03 13.55
CA ARG A 7 -0.30 -1.43 14.06
C ARG A 7 -0.54 -2.94 13.94
N TYR A 8 -0.10 -3.54 12.85
CA TYR A 8 -0.36 -4.96 12.55
C TYR A 8 0.89 -5.83 12.67
N ARG A 9 1.93 -5.35 13.38
CA ARG A 9 3.24 -6.00 13.45
C ARG A 9 3.18 -7.48 13.81
N GLU A 10 2.36 -7.86 14.77
CA GLU A 10 2.22 -9.23 15.27
C GLU A 10 1.69 -10.21 14.19
N PHE A 11 1.06 -9.70 13.14
CA PHE A 11 0.51 -10.48 12.04
C PHE A 11 1.38 -10.42 10.77
N LEU A 12 2.50 -9.69 10.80
CA LEU A 12 3.34 -9.44 9.64
C LEU A 12 4.73 -10.07 9.82
N PRO A 13 5.34 -10.62 8.76
CA PRO A 13 6.64 -11.30 8.83
C PRO A 13 7.80 -10.29 8.82
N LEU A 14 7.83 -9.35 9.76
CA LEU A 14 8.82 -8.26 9.87
C LEU A 14 9.97 -8.63 10.80
N ALA A 15 11.19 -8.19 10.47
CA ALA A 15 12.32 -8.25 11.39
C ALA A 15 12.13 -7.27 12.56
N PRO A 16 12.82 -7.48 13.70
CA PRO A 16 12.80 -6.57 14.86
C PRO A 16 13.02 -5.09 14.51
N THR A 17 13.88 -4.81 13.54
CA THR A 17 14.30 -3.46 13.13
C THR A 17 13.54 -2.89 11.92
N GLY A 18 12.72 -3.68 11.22
CA GLY A 18 12.24 -3.37 9.87
C GLY A 18 11.05 -2.39 9.73
N ALA A 19 10.51 -1.82 10.81
CA ALA A 19 9.19 -1.14 10.75
C ALA A 19 9.22 0.40 10.62
N THR A 20 10.22 0.98 9.96
CA THR A 20 10.32 2.45 9.83
C THR A 20 9.70 3.01 8.54
N LEU A 21 9.68 2.24 7.45
CA LEU A 21 9.12 2.70 6.17
C LEU A 21 7.61 2.86 6.26
N SER A 22 7.12 4.05 5.91
CA SER A 22 5.69 4.32 5.71
C SER A 22 5.53 5.63 4.94
N LEU A 23 4.46 5.72 4.15
CA LEU A 23 3.98 6.96 3.55
C LEU A 23 2.65 7.42 4.19
N GLY A 24 2.24 6.78 5.30
CA GLY A 24 0.95 7.02 5.94
C GLY A 24 -0.18 6.13 5.41
N GLU A 25 0.14 5.03 4.73
CA GLU A 25 -0.85 4.09 4.21
C GLU A 25 -1.68 3.39 5.29
N GLY A 26 -2.84 2.92 4.87
CA GLY A 26 -3.81 2.29 5.75
C GLY A 26 -4.67 3.30 6.50
N ALA A 27 -5.34 2.82 7.55
CA ALA A 27 -6.30 3.61 8.34
C ALA A 27 -7.32 4.43 7.52
N THR A 28 -7.60 4.01 6.28
CA THR A 28 -8.47 4.72 5.35
C THR A 28 -9.92 4.81 5.83
N PRO A 29 -10.70 5.82 5.38
CA PRO A 29 -12.08 6.00 5.82
C PRO A 29 -12.95 4.75 5.62
N LEU A 30 -13.85 4.50 6.58
CA LEU A 30 -14.95 3.56 6.45
C LEU A 30 -16.26 4.36 6.43
N ILE A 31 -16.80 4.56 5.23
CA ILE A 31 -17.89 5.52 4.99
C ILE A 31 -19.21 4.78 4.99
N HIS A 32 -20.16 5.17 5.85
CA HIS A 32 -21.53 4.64 5.82
C HIS A 32 -22.30 5.26 4.66
N ALA A 33 -22.57 4.48 3.61
CA ALA A 33 -23.18 4.94 2.37
C ALA A 33 -24.71 4.90 2.44
N ARG A 34 -25.31 5.70 3.31
CA ARG A 34 -26.75 5.66 3.65
C ARG A 34 -27.68 5.68 2.42
N ARG A 35 -27.54 6.68 1.55
CA ARG A 35 -28.39 6.85 0.37
C ARG A 35 -28.30 5.69 -0.61
N LEU A 36 -27.08 5.24 -0.91
CA LEU A 36 -26.86 4.08 -1.78
C LEU A 36 -27.38 2.80 -1.12
N GLY A 37 -27.20 2.67 0.19
CA GLY A 37 -27.73 1.56 0.98
C GLY A 37 -29.25 1.48 0.91
N GLU A 38 -29.96 2.60 1.03
CA GLU A 38 -31.41 2.67 0.83
C GLU A 38 -31.82 2.24 -0.59
N GLU A 39 -31.12 2.73 -1.61
CA GLU A 39 -31.39 2.42 -3.02
C GLU A 39 -31.25 0.92 -3.35
N VAL A 40 -30.26 0.24 -2.75
CA VAL A 40 -29.99 -1.19 -3.01
C VAL A 40 -30.60 -2.13 -1.96
N GLY A 41 -31.40 -1.62 -1.02
CA GLY A 41 -32.03 -2.43 0.04
C GLY A 41 -31.05 -2.95 1.11
N CYS A 42 -29.92 -2.26 1.31
CA CYS A 42 -28.87 -2.61 2.28
C CYS A 42 -28.64 -1.49 3.30
N ALA A 43 -29.30 -1.57 4.47
CA ALA A 43 -29.20 -0.55 5.53
C ALA A 43 -27.78 -0.34 6.08
N ASN A 44 -26.96 -1.39 6.05
CA ASN A 44 -25.59 -1.40 6.58
C ASN A 44 -24.54 -1.47 5.46
N LEU A 45 -24.68 -0.63 4.43
CA LEU A 45 -23.70 -0.51 3.37
C LEU A 45 -22.55 0.43 3.77
N TYR A 46 -21.32 -0.09 3.77
CA TYR A 46 -20.11 0.68 4.06
C TYR A 46 -19.11 0.62 2.91
N LEU A 47 -18.44 1.74 2.65
CA LEU A 47 -17.37 1.84 1.66
C LEU A 47 -16.03 1.96 2.39
N LYS A 48 -15.14 0.98 2.19
CA LYS A 48 -13.76 1.08 2.62
C LYS A 48 -12.96 1.86 1.56
N PHE A 49 -12.78 3.16 1.79
CA PHE A 49 -12.28 4.06 0.76
C PHE A 49 -10.75 4.03 0.63
N GLU A 50 -10.24 3.02 -0.07
CA GLU A 50 -8.80 2.81 -0.28
C GLU A 50 -8.14 3.82 -1.23
N GLY A 51 -8.93 4.67 -1.91
CA GLY A 51 -8.42 5.77 -2.71
C GLY A 51 -7.73 6.87 -1.88
N ALA A 52 -7.91 6.86 -0.56
CA ALA A 52 -7.24 7.78 0.37
C ALA A 52 -5.82 7.34 0.79
N ASN A 53 -5.31 6.22 0.26
CA ASN A 53 -3.90 5.85 0.47
C ASN A 53 -2.96 6.78 -0.33
N PRO A 54 -1.66 6.86 0.02
CA PRO A 54 -0.71 7.82 -0.55
C PRO A 54 -0.64 7.88 -2.08
N THR A 55 -0.75 6.74 -2.77
CA THR A 55 -0.72 6.66 -4.24
C THR A 55 -2.10 6.52 -4.87
N GLY A 56 -3.16 6.70 -4.08
CA GLY A 56 -4.54 6.59 -4.54
C GLY A 56 -5.04 5.15 -4.69
N SER A 57 -4.34 4.16 -4.12
CA SER A 57 -4.62 2.75 -4.34
C SER A 57 -4.33 1.89 -3.11
N PHE A 58 -5.12 0.82 -2.93
CA PHE A 58 -4.87 -0.16 -1.87
C PHE A 58 -3.51 -0.87 -1.98
N LYS A 59 -2.85 -0.80 -3.16
CA LYS A 59 -1.53 -1.41 -3.41
C LYS A 59 -0.48 -0.96 -2.41
N ASP A 60 -0.63 0.25 -1.87
CA ASP A 60 0.27 0.82 -0.87
C ASP A 60 0.42 -0.05 0.38
N ARG A 61 -0.68 -0.70 0.80
CA ARG A 61 -0.68 -1.62 1.95
C ARG A 61 0.26 -2.79 1.76
N GLY A 62 0.31 -3.34 0.54
CA GLY A 62 1.21 -4.43 0.21
C GLY A 62 2.61 -3.92 -0.08
N MET A 63 2.72 -2.77 -0.74
CA MET A 63 4.01 -2.25 -1.20
C MET A 63 4.90 -1.79 -0.05
N VAL A 64 4.33 -1.18 1.00
CA VAL A 64 5.10 -0.84 2.20
C VAL A 64 5.77 -2.07 2.81
N LEU A 65 5.06 -3.21 2.85
CA LEU A 65 5.60 -4.47 3.35
C LEU A 65 6.63 -5.05 2.37
N ALA A 66 6.32 -5.09 1.08
CA ALA A 66 7.20 -5.66 0.07
C ALA A 66 8.55 -4.95 0.00
N VAL A 67 8.56 -3.62 -0.02
CA VAL A 67 9.78 -2.82 -0.04
C VAL A 67 10.53 -2.95 1.29
N THR A 68 9.83 -2.95 2.42
CA THR A 68 10.44 -3.24 3.73
C THR A 68 11.17 -4.59 3.73
N LYS A 69 10.52 -5.66 3.23
CA LYS A 69 11.15 -6.99 3.13
C LYS A 69 12.31 -7.00 2.14
N ALA A 70 12.28 -6.20 1.09
CA ALA A 70 13.39 -6.06 0.15
C ALA A 70 14.61 -5.44 0.85
N LEU A 71 14.41 -4.36 1.63
CA LEU A 71 15.45 -3.73 2.43
C LEU A 71 16.05 -4.69 3.47
N GLU A 72 15.21 -5.45 4.18
CA GLU A 72 15.66 -6.47 5.13
C GLU A 72 16.55 -7.55 4.49
N ARG A 73 16.37 -7.80 3.18
CA ARG A 73 17.19 -8.75 2.39
C ARG A 73 18.42 -8.09 1.75
N GLY A 74 18.67 -6.81 2.02
CA GLY A 74 19.78 -6.06 1.43
C GLY A 74 19.58 -5.70 -0.05
N ALA A 75 18.34 -5.71 -0.55
CA ALA A 75 18.07 -5.32 -1.93
C ALA A 75 18.28 -3.81 -2.12
N SER A 76 18.94 -3.44 -3.21
CA SER A 76 19.14 -2.05 -3.64
C SER A 76 18.16 -1.61 -4.73
N SER A 77 17.27 -2.51 -5.17
CA SER A 77 16.28 -2.23 -6.19
C SER A 77 15.04 -3.12 -6.11
N VAL A 78 13.95 -2.63 -6.69
CA VAL A 78 12.71 -3.38 -6.97
C VAL A 78 12.35 -3.27 -8.45
N ILE A 79 11.63 -4.26 -8.95
CA ILE A 79 11.23 -4.34 -10.35
C ILE A 79 9.77 -4.75 -10.47
N CYS A 80 9.05 -4.19 -11.44
CA CYS A 80 7.72 -4.67 -11.82
C CYS A 80 7.51 -4.61 -13.34
N ALA A 81 6.58 -5.42 -13.83
CA ALA A 81 6.13 -5.42 -15.23
C ALA A 81 4.65 -5.05 -15.28
N SER A 82 4.33 -3.82 -14.89
CA SER A 82 2.97 -3.29 -14.81
C SER A 82 2.95 -1.83 -15.23
N THR A 83 1.87 -1.37 -15.87
CA THR A 83 1.65 0.04 -16.23
C THR A 83 0.70 0.76 -15.26
N GLY A 84 0.11 0.05 -14.29
CA GLY A 84 -0.96 0.57 -13.43
C GLY A 84 -0.51 0.90 -12.01
N ASN A 85 -1.47 0.93 -11.09
CA ASN A 85 -1.26 1.33 -9.68
C ASN A 85 -0.16 0.55 -8.96
N THR A 86 0.14 -0.68 -9.38
CA THR A 86 1.27 -1.45 -8.81
C THR A 86 2.60 -0.75 -9.08
N ALA A 87 2.82 -0.26 -10.31
CA ALA A 87 4.05 0.45 -10.66
C ALA A 87 4.15 1.81 -9.96
N ALA A 88 3.04 2.55 -9.88
CA ALA A 88 2.99 3.81 -9.14
C ALA A 88 3.32 3.60 -7.65
N SER A 89 2.70 2.61 -7.01
CA SER A 89 3.00 2.25 -5.62
C SER A 89 4.45 1.80 -5.46
N ALA A 90 4.95 0.91 -6.32
CA ALA A 90 6.34 0.42 -6.26
C ALA A 90 7.35 1.57 -6.35
N ALA A 91 7.15 2.48 -7.31
CA ALA A 91 8.01 3.64 -7.48
C ALA A 91 7.98 4.57 -6.26
N ALA A 92 6.79 4.85 -5.69
CA ALA A 92 6.66 5.71 -4.52
C ALA A 92 7.37 5.14 -3.28
N TYR A 93 7.18 3.85 -2.97
CA TYR A 93 7.83 3.23 -1.81
C TYR A 93 9.33 3.00 -2.02
N ALA A 94 9.76 2.69 -3.24
CA ALA A 94 11.18 2.61 -3.56
C ALA A 94 11.88 3.96 -3.39
N ALA A 95 11.26 5.06 -3.86
CA ALA A 95 11.76 6.41 -3.66
C ALA A 95 11.84 6.78 -2.17
N ALA A 96 10.80 6.46 -1.40
CA ALA A 96 10.79 6.69 0.06
C ALA A 96 11.86 5.86 0.80
N ALA A 97 12.20 4.69 0.27
CA ALA A 97 13.23 3.80 0.81
C ALA A 97 14.65 4.11 0.29
N GLY A 98 14.80 5.04 -0.66
CA GLY A 98 16.10 5.36 -1.28
C GLY A 98 16.68 4.23 -2.14
N ILE A 99 15.84 3.39 -2.75
CA ILE A 99 16.26 2.30 -3.65
C ILE A 99 15.71 2.49 -5.07
N THR A 100 16.35 1.85 -6.05
CA THR A 100 15.94 1.95 -7.46
C THR A 100 14.62 1.22 -7.71
N CYS A 101 13.71 1.80 -8.49
CA CYS A 101 12.54 1.11 -9.04
C CYS A 101 12.63 1.04 -10.56
N SER A 102 12.57 -0.17 -11.11
CA SER A 102 12.55 -0.42 -12.55
C SER A 102 11.19 -0.94 -12.99
N VAL A 103 10.63 -0.37 -14.07
CA VAL A 103 9.40 -0.84 -14.70
C VAL A 103 9.72 -1.34 -16.09
N ILE A 104 9.49 -2.63 -16.36
CA ILE A 104 9.80 -3.25 -17.64
C ILE A 104 8.50 -3.47 -18.42
N LEU A 105 8.43 -2.85 -19.60
CA LEU A 105 7.26 -2.86 -20.48
C LEU A 105 7.68 -3.27 -21.90
N PRO A 106 6.80 -3.91 -22.69
CA PRO A 106 7.02 -4.04 -24.11
C PRO A 106 7.08 -2.65 -24.76
N ALA A 107 7.90 -2.50 -25.80
CA ALA A 107 8.07 -1.24 -26.53
C ALA A 107 6.85 -0.83 -27.40
N GLY A 108 5.83 -1.69 -27.44
CA GLY A 108 4.68 -1.60 -28.35
C GLY A 108 3.89 -0.30 -28.26
#